data_AF-A0A0M9G9L5-F1
#
_entry.id   AF-A0A0M9G9L5-F1
#
_cell.length_a   1.000
_cell.length_b   1.000
_cell.length_c   1.000
_cell.angle_alpha   90.00
_cell.angle_beta   90.00
_cell.angle_gamma   90.00
#
_symmetry.space_group_name_H-M   'P 1'
#
loop_
_entity.id
_entity.type
_entity.pdbx_description
1 polymer ?
#
loop_
_entity_poly.entity_id
_entity_poly.type
_entity_poly.pdbx_seq_one_letter_code
_entity_poly.pdbx_strand_id
1 'polypeptide(L)'
;MHFFKLSVPLACLIYHFILVTITQVNYVLFIRFQNTALELRQAYLAFSVIGIVAYGACAGPLFVYAYKYGSTWSLRLGRLLCGIAVMFVFSSLPMLIIELVQLLYFDGHFKHALDGMCFVLHLLAAGAGGCTSWFAYLRAAARCLQNWRGPERQIVDEAENIPTKEFQLKLVKRSQLQPQTI
;
A
#
# COMPACT_ATOMS: atom_id res chain seq x y z
N MET A 1 15.32 4.66 -4.90
CA MET A 1 15.10 3.31 -5.47
C MET A 1 14.68 3.48 -6.92
N HIS A 2 15.46 2.94 -7.86
CA HIS A 2 15.15 2.94 -9.29
C HIS A 2 14.86 1.51 -9.72
N PHE A 3 13.74 1.29 -10.41
CA PHE A 3 13.45 0.06 -11.14
C PHE A 3 13.54 0.42 -12.62
N PHE A 4 14.42 -0.21 -13.40
CA PHE A 4 14.65 0.11 -14.82
C PHE A 4 14.87 1.60 -15.10
N LYS A 5 15.72 2.28 -14.31
CA LYS A 5 15.99 3.74 -14.35
C LYS A 5 14.80 4.64 -13.99
N LEU A 6 13.58 4.12 -13.89
CA LEU A 6 12.40 4.85 -13.43
C LEU A 6 12.35 4.87 -11.89
N SER A 7 11.97 6.00 -11.30
CA SER A 7 11.75 6.06 -9.85
C SER A 7 10.53 5.24 -9.45
N VAL A 8 10.59 4.52 -8.32
CA VAL A 8 9.47 3.67 -7.85
C VAL A 8 8.13 4.43 -7.74
N PRO A 9 8.05 5.65 -7.17
CA PRO A 9 6.78 6.39 -7.11
C PRO A 9 6.21 6.70 -8.49
N LEU A 10 7.06 7.03 -9.46
CA LEU A 10 6.64 7.28 -10.85
C LEU A 10 6.14 5.99 -11.51
N ALA A 11 6.80 4.85 -11.24
CA ALA A 11 6.35 3.54 -11.71
C ALA A 11 4.94 3.22 -11.19
N CYS A 12 4.70 3.40 -9.88
CA CYS A 12 3.38 3.20 -9.27
C CYS A 12 2.33 4.14 -9.86
N LEU A 13 2.68 5.41 -10.09
CA LEU A 13 1.78 6.39 -10.69
C LEU A 13 1.31 5.95 -12.08
N ILE A 14 2.24 5.59 -12.95
CA ILE A 14 1.95 5.15 -14.33
C ILE A 14 1.21 3.82 -14.33
N TYR A 15 1.68 2.87 -13.53
CA TYR A 15 1.08 1.54 -13.45
C TYR A 15 -0.39 1.60 -13.02
N HIS A 16 -0.70 2.34 -11.94
CA HIS A 16 -2.07 2.46 -11.48
C HIS A 16 -2.94 3.29 -12.42
N PHE A 17 -2.38 4.27 -13.14
CA PHE A 17 -3.10 4.98 -14.20
C PHE A 17 -3.56 4.02 -15.32
N ILE A 18 -2.63 3.19 -15.80
CA ILE A 18 -2.91 2.19 -16.83
C ILE A 18 -3.94 1.19 -16.33
N LEU A 19 -3.76 0.68 -15.11
CA LEU A 19 -4.67 -0.27 -14.48
C LEU A 19 -6.11 0.25 -14.44
N VAL A 20 -6.34 1.44 -13.87
CA VAL A 20 -7.72 1.98 -13.74
C VAL A 20 -8.33 2.32 -15.10
N THR A 21 -7.52 2.76 -16.07
CA THR A 21 -7.98 3.06 -17.43
C THR A 21 -8.41 1.79 -18.15
N ILE A 22 -7.56 0.76 -18.14
CA ILE A 22 -7.85 -0.54 -18.76
C ILE A 22 -9.10 -1.17 -18.12
N THR A 23 -9.22 -1.08 -16.80
CA THR A 23 -10.38 -1.61 -16.06
C THR A 23 -11.69 -0.96 -16.53
N GLN A 24 -11.69 0.36 -16.77
CA GLN A 24 -12.88 1.03 -17.34
C GLN A 24 -13.16 0.62 -18.77
N VAL A 25 -12.12 0.56 -19.61
CA VAL A 25 -12.26 0.13 -21.00
C VAL A 25 -12.84 -1.29 -21.04
N ASN A 26 -12.39 -2.18 -20.15
CA ASN A 26 -12.91 -3.54 -20.05
C ASN A 26 -14.40 -3.56 -19.68
N TYR A 27 -14.82 -2.70 -18.74
CA TYR A 27 -16.23 -2.58 -18.40
C TYR A 27 -17.08 -2.13 -19.60
N VAL A 28 -16.66 -1.06 -20.27
CA VAL A 28 -17.40 -0.44 -21.38
C VAL A 28 -17.46 -1.35 -22.61
N LEU A 29 -16.40 -2.10 -22.90
CA LEU A 29 -16.35 -2.91 -24.11
C LEU A 29 -16.87 -4.34 -23.90
N PHE A 30 -16.66 -4.93 -22.72
CA PHE A 30 -16.93 -6.36 -22.52
C PHE A 30 -17.89 -6.65 -21.36
N ILE A 31 -17.53 -6.31 -20.12
CA ILE A 31 -18.27 -6.77 -18.92
C ILE A 31 -19.75 -6.39 -18.96
N ARG A 32 -20.10 -5.19 -19.44
CA ARG A 32 -21.51 -4.77 -19.49
C ARG A 32 -22.40 -5.67 -20.36
N PHE A 33 -21.82 -6.31 -21.38
CA PHE A 33 -22.52 -7.16 -22.34
C PHE A 33 -22.46 -8.65 -22.00
N GLN A 34 -21.73 -9.04 -20.95
CA GLN A 34 -21.65 -10.43 -20.54
C GLN A 34 -22.97 -10.90 -19.91
N ASN A 35 -23.30 -12.18 -20.14
CA ASN A 35 -24.43 -12.87 -19.53
C ASN A 35 -24.10 -13.33 -18.10
N THR A 36 -23.66 -12.39 -17.26
CA THR A 36 -23.44 -12.58 -15.83
C THR A 36 -24.56 -11.96 -15.01
N ALA A 37 -24.65 -12.37 -13.75
CA ALA A 37 -25.55 -11.79 -12.76
C ALA A 37 -25.46 -10.25 -12.77
N LEU A 38 -26.60 -9.57 -12.64
CA LEU A 38 -26.66 -8.11 -12.73
C LEU A 38 -25.83 -7.46 -11.60
N GLU A 39 -25.89 -8.05 -10.41
CA GLU A 39 -25.17 -7.62 -9.22
C GLU A 39 -23.66 -7.63 -9.46
N LEU A 40 -23.14 -8.64 -10.16
CA LEU A 40 -21.72 -8.77 -10.46
C LEU A 40 -21.25 -7.68 -11.44
N ARG A 41 -22.07 -7.35 -12.45
CA ARG A 41 -21.78 -6.26 -13.40
C ARG A 41 -21.85 -4.90 -12.73
N GLN A 42 -22.82 -4.69 -11.84
CA GLN A 42 -22.93 -3.46 -11.06
C GLN A 42 -21.79 -3.30 -10.06
N ALA A 43 -21.36 -4.37 -9.40
CA ALA A 43 -20.19 -4.38 -8.53
C ALA A 43 -18.92 -4.03 -9.30
N TYR A 44 -18.71 -4.62 -10.49
CA TYR A 44 -17.58 -4.28 -11.36
C TYR A 44 -17.56 -2.79 -11.71
N LEU A 45 -18.71 -2.22 -12.10
CA LEU A 45 -18.81 -0.78 -12.38
C LEU A 45 -18.53 0.07 -11.13
N ALA A 46 -19.11 -0.28 -9.99
CA ALA A 46 -18.93 0.49 -8.76
C ALA A 46 -17.45 0.53 -8.36
N PHE A 47 -16.77 -0.62 -8.36
CA PHE A 47 -15.36 -0.69 -8.01
C PHE A 47 -14.42 -0.14 -9.09
N SER A 48 -14.81 -0.13 -10.38
CA SER A 48 -14.04 0.58 -11.42
C SER A 48 -14.10 2.10 -11.23
N VAL A 49 -15.27 2.64 -10.85
CA VAL A 49 -15.44 4.07 -10.55
C VAL A 49 -14.71 4.44 -9.26
N ILE A 50 -14.89 3.66 -8.19
CA ILE A 50 -14.17 3.87 -6.92
C ILE A 50 -12.66 3.82 -7.16
N GLY A 51 -12.15 2.88 -7.96
CA GLY A 51 -10.74 2.78 -8.31
C GLY A 51 -10.19 4.04 -8.99
N ILE A 52 -10.93 4.61 -9.94
CA ILE A 52 -10.55 5.89 -10.56
C ILE A 52 -10.56 7.03 -9.56
N VAL A 53 -11.61 7.14 -8.74
CA VAL A 53 -11.71 8.23 -7.74
C VAL A 53 -10.58 8.11 -6.72
N ALA A 54 -10.33 6.90 -6.21
CA ALA A 54 -9.23 6.63 -5.28
C ALA A 54 -7.87 6.96 -5.90
N TYR A 55 -7.67 6.65 -7.18
CA TYR A 55 -6.46 7.03 -7.90
C TYR A 55 -6.36 8.55 -8.07
N GLY A 56 -7.38 9.21 -8.62
CA GLY A 56 -7.33 10.62 -8.96
C GLY A 56 -7.28 11.55 -7.74
N ALA A 57 -8.08 11.26 -6.71
CA ALA A 57 -8.21 12.13 -5.54
C ALA A 57 -7.18 11.82 -4.44
N CYS A 58 -6.72 10.56 -4.32
CA CYS A 58 -5.90 10.12 -3.19
C CYS A 58 -4.53 9.62 -3.63
N ALA A 59 -4.46 8.46 -4.29
CA ALA A 59 -3.18 7.77 -4.52
C ALA A 59 -2.27 8.50 -5.53
N GLY A 60 -2.84 9.03 -6.61
CA GLY A 60 -2.13 9.82 -7.62
C GLY A 60 -1.40 11.03 -7.01
N PRO A 61 -2.10 11.92 -6.28
CA PRO A 61 -1.47 13.02 -5.54
C PRO A 61 -0.37 12.54 -4.58
N LEU A 62 -0.59 11.44 -3.85
CA LEU A 62 0.41 10.85 -2.95
C LEU A 62 1.66 10.35 -3.70
N PHE A 63 1.49 9.73 -4.87
CA PHE A 63 2.61 9.29 -5.71
C PHE A 63 3.38 10.47 -6.31
N VAL A 64 2.69 11.51 -6.80
CA VAL A 64 3.32 12.75 -7.27
C VAL A 64 4.11 13.40 -6.14
N TYR A 65 3.54 13.45 -4.93
CA TYR A 65 4.21 13.99 -3.76
C TYR A 65 5.47 13.19 -3.41
N ALA A 66 5.37 11.87 -3.33
CA ALA A 66 6.50 10.99 -3.05
C ALA A 66 7.60 11.10 -4.13
N TYR A 67 7.21 11.35 -5.38
CA TYR A 67 8.13 11.55 -6.49
C TYR A 67 8.87 12.89 -6.40
N LYS A 68 8.12 14.01 -6.34
CA LYS A 68 8.63 15.37 -6.61
C LYS A 68 8.81 16.25 -5.37
N TYR A 69 7.93 16.13 -4.37
CA TYR A 69 7.80 17.14 -3.31
C TYR A 69 8.34 16.71 -1.93
N GLY A 70 8.60 15.43 -1.71
CA GLY A 70 9.09 15.00 -0.40
C GLY A 70 10.53 15.43 -0.14
N SER A 71 10.71 16.23 0.91
CA SER A 71 12.02 16.75 1.36
C SER A 71 12.89 15.70 2.03
N THR A 72 12.29 14.76 2.75
CA THR A 72 13.00 13.68 3.47
C THR A 72 12.62 12.30 2.93
N TRP A 73 13.57 11.36 3.02
CA TRP A 73 13.36 9.97 2.58
C TRP A 73 12.17 9.31 3.31
N SER A 74 12.06 9.52 4.62
CA SER A 74 10.98 8.96 5.44
C SER A 74 9.61 9.45 5.00
N LEU A 75 9.48 10.74 4.70
CA LEU A 75 8.21 11.34 4.32
C LEU A 75 7.80 10.94 2.89
N ARG A 76 8.77 10.85 1.96
CA ARG A 76 8.55 10.26 0.62
C ARG A 76 8.05 8.83 0.70
N LEU A 77 8.70 8.00 1.52
CA LEU A 77 8.35 6.60 1.69
C LEU A 77 6.98 6.44 2.34
N GLY A 78 6.66 7.23 3.36
CA GLY A 78 5.36 7.19 4.02
C GLY A 78 4.20 7.52 3.06
N ARG A 79 4.37 8.56 2.23
CA ARG A 79 3.36 8.93 1.22
C ARG A 79 3.22 7.88 0.12
N LEU A 80 4.34 7.30 -0.34
CA LEU A 80 4.33 6.19 -1.30
C LEU A 80 3.55 4.98 -0.74
N LEU A 81 3.87 4.55 0.48
CA LEU A 81 3.22 3.40 1.12
C LEU A 81 1.72 3.67 1.35
N CYS A 82 1.36 4.89 1.75
CA CYS A 82 -0.03 5.30 1.89
C CYS A 82 -0.78 5.23 0.55
N GLY A 83 -0.19 5.73 -0.54
CA GLY A 83 -0.79 5.63 -1.88
C GLY A 83 -0.97 4.19 -2.34
N ILE A 84 0.01 3.32 -2.09
CA ILE A 84 -0.08 1.88 -2.40
C ILE A 84 -1.20 1.22 -1.59
N ALA A 85 -1.30 1.53 -0.30
CA ALA A 85 -2.34 0.99 0.57
C ALA A 85 -3.75 1.43 0.11
N VAL A 86 -3.92 2.69 -0.27
CA VAL A 86 -5.18 3.20 -0.83
C VAL A 86 -5.57 2.43 -2.08
N MET A 87 -4.64 2.26 -3.05
CA MET A 87 -4.95 1.50 -4.27
C MET A 87 -5.23 0.03 -3.98
N PHE A 88 -4.49 -0.58 -3.06
CA PHE A 88 -4.73 -1.97 -2.65
C PHE A 88 -6.14 -2.18 -2.11
N VAL A 89 -6.58 -1.34 -1.18
CA VAL A 89 -7.88 -1.47 -0.50
C VAL A 89 -9.04 -1.11 -1.41
N PHE A 90 -8.93 -0.03 -2.19
CA PHE A 90 -10.06 0.51 -2.94
C PHE A 90 -10.12 0.07 -4.42
N SER A 91 -9.05 -0.51 -4.94
CA SER A 91 -8.98 -0.93 -6.35
C SER A 91 -8.50 -2.37 -6.49
N SER A 92 -7.25 -2.67 -6.17
CA SER A 92 -6.61 -3.93 -6.56
C SER A 92 -7.28 -5.16 -5.93
N LEU A 93 -7.51 -5.14 -4.61
CA LEU A 93 -8.07 -6.29 -3.91
C LEU A 93 -9.55 -6.52 -4.24
N PRO A 94 -10.46 -5.53 -4.16
CA PRO A 94 -11.86 -5.74 -4.52
C PRO A 94 -12.02 -6.17 -5.97
N MET A 95 -11.27 -5.58 -6.89
CA MET A 95 -11.39 -5.90 -8.31
C MET A 95 -10.85 -7.29 -8.63
N LEU A 96 -9.74 -7.70 -8.02
CA LEU A 96 -9.24 -9.07 -8.14
C LEU A 96 -10.28 -10.10 -7.66
N ILE A 97 -10.98 -9.82 -6.55
CA ILE A 97 -12.03 -10.72 -6.05
C ILE A 97 -13.19 -10.81 -7.06
N ILE A 98 -13.64 -9.68 -7.59
CA ILE A 98 -14.73 -9.64 -8.59
C ILE A 98 -14.33 -10.41 -9.85
N GLU A 99 -13.12 -10.20 -10.36
CA GLU A 99 -12.61 -10.87 -11.56
C GLU A 99 -12.38 -12.37 -11.31
N LEU A 100 -11.97 -12.76 -10.11
CA LEU A 100 -11.89 -14.17 -9.72
C LEU A 100 -13.29 -14.82 -9.70
N VAL A 101 -14.31 -14.13 -9.17
CA VAL A 101 -15.69 -14.63 -9.19
C VAL A 101 -16.20 -14.75 -10.62
N GLN A 102 -15.91 -13.78 -11.50
CA GLN A 102 -16.24 -13.87 -12.92
C GLN A 102 -15.54 -15.06 -13.59
N LEU A 103 -14.26 -15.27 -13.30
CA LEU A 103 -13.50 -16.40 -13.85
C LEU A 103 -14.10 -17.74 -13.44
N LEU A 104 -14.50 -17.88 -12.17
CA LEU A 104 -15.17 -19.08 -11.67
C LEU A 104 -16.56 -19.27 -12.27
N TYR A 105 -17.30 -18.18 -12.53
CA TYR A 105 -18.60 -18.23 -13.21
C TYR A 105 -18.50 -18.75 -14.66
N PHE A 106 -17.34 -18.60 -15.28
CA PHE A 106 -17.07 -19.07 -16.65
C PHE A 106 -16.16 -20.30 -16.70
N ASP A 107 -16.26 -21.19 -15.70
CA ASP A 107 -15.53 -22.47 -15.63
C ASP A 107 -14.00 -22.31 -15.75
N GLY A 108 -13.45 -21.19 -15.28
CA GLY A 108 -12.01 -20.92 -15.34
C GLY A 108 -11.52 -20.37 -16.68
N HIS A 109 -12.41 -20.02 -17.60
CA HIS A 109 -12.04 -19.49 -18.91
C HIS A 109 -12.30 -17.99 -19.04
N PHE A 110 -11.28 -17.24 -19.48
CA PHE A 110 -11.46 -15.86 -19.90
C PHE A 110 -12.22 -15.79 -21.22
N LYS A 111 -13.33 -15.05 -21.26
CA LYS A 111 -14.13 -14.85 -22.48
C LYS A 111 -13.45 -13.90 -23.46
N HIS A 112 -12.60 -13.00 -22.97
CA HIS A 112 -11.85 -12.06 -23.79
C HIS A 112 -10.43 -11.83 -23.26
N ALA A 113 -9.49 -11.49 -24.15
CA ALA A 113 -8.11 -11.24 -23.76
C ALA A 113 -7.96 -10.04 -22.80
N LEU A 114 -8.85 -9.04 -22.91
CA LEU A 114 -8.88 -7.89 -22.00
C LEU A 114 -9.28 -8.28 -20.57
N ASP A 115 -10.20 -9.24 -20.39
CA ASP A 115 -10.54 -9.75 -19.06
C ASP A 115 -9.33 -10.41 -18.40
N GLY A 116 -8.62 -11.25 -19.15
CA GLY A 116 -7.40 -11.90 -18.67
C GLY A 116 -6.29 -10.90 -18.34
N MET A 117 -6.14 -9.84 -19.16
CA MET A 117 -5.17 -8.79 -18.89
C MET A 117 -5.52 -7.98 -17.65
N CYS A 118 -6.78 -7.58 -17.46
CA CYS A 118 -7.24 -6.92 -16.24
C CYS A 118 -6.95 -7.78 -15.00
N PHE A 119 -7.30 -9.07 -15.06
CA PHE A 119 -7.07 -10.02 -13.99
C PHE A 119 -5.61 -10.12 -13.60
N VAL A 120 -4.70 -10.30 -14.57
CA VAL A 120 -3.26 -10.40 -14.30
C VAL A 120 -2.73 -9.09 -13.71
N LEU A 121 -3.16 -7.93 -14.22
CA LEU A 121 -2.74 -6.65 -13.69
C LEU A 121 -3.23 -6.44 -12.26
N HIS A 122 -4.51 -6.71 -11.95
CA HIS A 122 -5.03 -6.62 -10.59
C HIS A 122 -4.36 -7.65 -9.65
N LEU A 123 -4.04 -8.85 -10.13
CA LEU A 123 -3.33 -9.86 -9.36
C LEU A 123 -1.93 -9.39 -8.95
N LEU A 124 -1.16 -8.85 -9.89
CA LEU A 124 0.16 -8.28 -9.61
C LEU A 124 0.04 -7.09 -8.64
N ALA A 125 -0.92 -6.20 -8.87
CA ALA A 125 -1.17 -5.04 -8.03
C ALA A 125 -1.58 -5.43 -6.60
N ALA A 126 -2.43 -6.44 -6.45
CA ALA A 126 -2.89 -6.94 -5.16
C ALA A 126 -1.79 -7.72 -4.43
N GLY A 127 -1.00 -8.53 -5.14
CA GLY A 127 0.13 -9.25 -4.55
C GLY A 127 1.21 -8.28 -4.05
N ALA A 128 1.68 -7.39 -4.92
CA ALA A 128 2.71 -6.41 -4.55
C ALA A 128 2.19 -5.38 -3.53
N GLY A 129 0.98 -4.84 -3.76
CA GLY A 129 0.34 -3.86 -2.88
C GLY A 129 -0.01 -4.45 -1.52
N GLY A 130 -0.49 -5.69 -1.48
CA GLY A 130 -0.82 -6.42 -0.26
C GLY A 130 0.42 -6.71 0.58
N CYS A 131 1.47 -7.27 -0.02
CA CYS A 131 2.73 -7.52 0.68
C CYS A 131 3.33 -6.23 1.24
N THR A 132 3.42 -5.18 0.43
CA THR A 132 4.00 -3.90 0.87
C THR A 132 3.17 -3.21 1.96
N SER A 133 1.84 -3.21 1.83
CA SER A 133 0.94 -2.66 2.85
C SER A 133 1.00 -3.46 4.15
N TRP A 134 1.07 -4.80 4.05
CA TRP A 134 1.21 -5.68 5.20
C TRP A 134 2.52 -5.46 5.97
N PHE A 135 3.66 -5.40 5.28
CA PHE A 135 4.94 -5.10 5.92
C PHE A 135 4.98 -3.69 6.53
N ALA A 136 4.36 -2.71 5.87
CA ALA A 136 4.23 -1.35 6.40
C ALA A 136 3.40 -1.35 7.69
N TYR A 137 2.28 -2.07 7.71
CA TYR A 137 1.44 -2.26 8.89
C TYR A 137 2.20 -2.94 10.03
N LEU A 138 2.87 -4.08 9.77
CA LEU A 138 3.67 -4.79 10.78
C LEU A 138 4.75 -3.88 11.38
N ARG A 139 5.41 -3.06 10.56
CA ARG A 139 6.41 -2.10 11.05
C ARG A 139 5.79 -1.03 11.95
N ALA A 140 4.60 -0.53 11.59
CA ALA A 140 3.88 0.43 12.42
C ALA A 140 3.43 -0.20 13.74
N ALA A 141 2.83 -1.40 13.70
CA ALA A 141 2.40 -2.15 14.87
C ALA A 141 3.57 -2.48 15.81
N ALA A 142 4.71 -2.92 15.25
CA ALA A 142 5.92 -3.19 16.03
C ALA A 142 6.42 -1.94 16.77
N ARG A 143 6.41 -0.78 16.12
CA ARG A 143 6.78 0.50 16.77
C ARG A 143 5.77 0.89 17.85
N CYS A 144 4.49 0.73 17.62
CA CYS A 144 3.46 0.98 18.63
C CYS A 144 3.67 0.08 19.85
N LEU A 145 3.89 -1.23 19.64
CA LEU A 145 4.16 -2.18 20.72
C LEU A 145 5.47 -1.87 21.47
N GLN A 146 6.52 -1.46 20.76
CA GLN A 146 7.78 -1.02 21.36
C GLN A 146 7.62 0.25 22.19
N ASN A 147 6.80 1.20 21.75
CA ASN A 147 6.51 2.41 22.51
C ASN A 147 5.62 2.13 23.74
N TRP A 148 4.67 1.19 23.61
CA TRP A 148 3.79 0.78 24.71
C TRP A 148 4.52 -0.05 25.78
N ARG A 149 5.38 -1.00 25.38
CA ARG A 149 6.20 -1.82 26.29
C ARG A 149 7.59 -1.25 26.57
N GLY A 150 7.88 -0.04 26.07
CA GLY A 150 9.16 0.65 26.24
C GLY A 150 9.60 0.89 27.69
N PRO A 151 8.69 1.13 28.66
CA PRO A 151 9.07 1.27 30.06
C PRO A 151 9.56 -0.05 30.70
N GLU A 152 9.09 -1.21 30.22
CA GLU A 152 9.37 -2.53 30.82
C GLU A 152 10.67 -3.17 30.30
N ARG A 153 11.35 -2.57 29.32
CA ARG A 153 12.68 -3.03 28.87
C ARG A 153 13.84 -2.39 29.62
N GLN A 154 13.58 -1.50 30.59
CA GLN A 154 14.52 -1.21 31.66
C GLN A 154 14.33 -2.24 32.78
N ILE A 155 14.40 -3.54 32.46
CA ILE A 155 14.78 -4.51 33.48
C ILE A 155 16.24 -4.18 33.73
N VAL A 156 16.47 -3.40 34.79
CA VAL A 156 17.78 -3.32 35.41
C VAL A 156 18.18 -4.77 35.66
N ASP A 157 19.25 -5.24 35.03
CA ASP A 157 19.91 -6.46 35.47
C ASP A 157 20.32 -6.21 36.92
N GLU A 158 19.52 -6.68 37.88
CA GLU A 158 19.84 -6.61 39.32
C GLU A 158 21.09 -7.44 39.69
N ALA A 159 21.79 -7.99 38.69
CA ALA A 159 23.00 -8.79 38.85
C ALA A 159 24.29 -8.10 38.42
N GLU A 160 24.27 -6.88 37.85
CA GLU A 160 25.51 -6.21 37.42
C GLU A 160 25.78 -4.92 38.19
N ASN A 161 26.53 -5.07 39.29
CA ASN A 161 27.39 -4.10 39.96
C ASN A 161 26.87 -2.66 40.15
N ILE A 162 26.67 -2.31 41.43
CA ILE A 162 26.56 -0.98 42.02
C ILE A 162 27.18 0.13 41.13
N PRO A 163 26.38 1.09 40.62
CA PRO A 163 26.91 2.10 39.71
C PRO A 163 27.73 3.15 40.47
N THR A 164 28.99 3.28 40.09
CA THR A 164 29.84 4.43 40.42
C THR A 164 29.19 5.71 39.87
N LYS A 165 29.16 6.78 40.68
CA LYS A 165 28.47 8.06 40.42
C LYS A 165 28.73 8.71 39.05
N GLU A 166 29.82 8.34 38.38
CA GLU A 166 30.19 8.86 37.06
C GLU A 166 29.27 8.36 35.92
N PHE A 167 28.67 7.17 36.06
CA PHE A 167 27.82 6.60 35.00
C PHE A 167 26.45 7.29 34.90
N GLN A 168 25.91 7.74 36.04
CA GLN A 168 24.63 8.45 36.11
C GLN A 168 24.68 9.83 35.41
N LEU A 169 25.80 10.55 35.51
CA LEU A 169 25.98 11.85 34.86
C LEU A 169 26.07 11.74 33.33
N LYS A 170 26.61 10.63 32.81
CA LYS A 170 26.67 10.37 31.35
C LYS A 170 25.29 10.05 30.75
N LEU A 171 24.43 9.34 31.48
CA LEU A 171 23.08 9.02 31.02
C LEU A 171 22.16 10.24 30.98
N VAL A 172 22.20 11.11 32.00
CA VAL A 172 21.41 12.36 32.02
C VAL A 172 21.80 13.27 30.86
N LYS A 173 23.10 13.40 30.58
CA LYS A 173 23.60 14.24 29.48
C LYS A 173 23.23 13.70 28.09
N ARG A 174 23.05 12.37 27.94
CA ARG A 174 22.60 11.77 26.68
C ARG A 174 21.10 11.94 26.42
N SER A 175 20.27 11.99 27.47
CA SER A 175 18.83 12.23 27.33
C SER A 175 18.49 13.65 26.86
N GLN A 176 19.31 14.64 27.21
CA GLN A 176 19.14 16.02 26.75
C GLN A 176 19.69 16.31 25.34
N LEU A 177 20.43 15.35 24.76
CA LEU A 177 21.03 15.47 23.43
C LEU A 177 20.25 14.74 22.34
N GLN A 178 19.11 14.13 22.66
CA GLN A 178 18.14 13.72 21.64
C GLN A 178 17.41 14.97 21.13
N PRO A 179 17.54 15.33 19.84
CA PRO A 179 16.75 16.41 19.29
C PRO A 179 15.27 16.03 19.40
N GLN A 180 14.49 16.90 20.06
CA GLN A 180 13.03 16.86 20.00
C GLN A 180 12.63 17.18 18.55
N THR A 181 12.50 16.15 17.73
CA THR A 181 11.89 16.30 16.40
C THR A 181 10.37 16.34 16.59
N ILE A 182 9.81 17.55 16.52
CA ILE A 182 8.43 17.82 16.10
C ILE A 182 8.36 17.60 14.58
#